data_AF-A0A2T3ZK41-F1
#
_entry.id   AF-A0A2T3ZK41-F1
#
_cell.length_a   1.000
_cell.length_b   1.000
_cell.length_c   1.000
_cell.angle_alpha   90.00
_cell.angle_beta   90.00
_cell.angle_gamma   90.00
#
_symmetry.space_group_name_H-M   'P 1'
#
loop_
_entity.id
_entity.type
_entity.pdbx_description
1 polymer ?
#
loop_
_entity_poly.entity_id
_entity_poly.type
_entity_poly.pdbx_seq_one_letter_code
_entity_poly.pdbx_strand_id
1 'polypeptide(L)'
;MKAFDCFFMLGKEYIPPRALSYQQALGLEITVIEKMDMHLLYSKDKIFIKPFPRYLLEPKFWDEFLECPKDIIWMRAMGFAFSYVGLVRNRSDFEIAKGKNLMPDGLNFENWKYFVSRVLSDNAGGKILRHIDKRFTFGELNLERLNQIFMIRSPLMWLCQGNEYRDFVQGPFFLPPFSIYVAVVMGYMLAGTAYTKFKKNKIFSFAIVV
;
A
#
# COMPACT_ATOMS: atom_id res chain seq x y z
N MET A 1 9.08 11.74 3.23
CA MET A 1 8.39 10.60 3.87
C MET A 1 7.47 10.00 2.83
N LYS A 2 7.72 8.77 2.36
CA LYS A 2 6.86 8.18 1.32
C LYS A 2 5.61 7.63 2.03
N ALA A 3 4.46 7.55 1.35
CA ALA A 3 3.20 7.09 1.93
C ALA A 3 3.28 5.73 2.66
N PHE A 4 4.32 4.97 2.35
CA PHE A 4 4.61 3.61 2.81
C PHE A 4 5.24 3.52 4.21
N ASP A 5 5.67 4.65 4.80
CA ASP A 5 6.29 4.65 6.16
C ASP A 5 5.27 4.37 7.28
N CYS A 6 3.96 4.47 7.00
CA CYS A 6 2.89 4.34 7.99
C CYS A 6 2.27 2.94 8.11
N PHE A 7 2.69 1.95 7.29
CA PHE A 7 2.03 0.64 7.28
C PHE A 7 2.13 -0.16 8.57
N PHE A 8 3.18 0.07 9.37
CA PHE A 8 3.34 -0.56 10.69
C PHE A 8 2.14 -0.32 11.63
N MET A 9 1.31 0.68 11.34
CA MET A 9 0.15 1.04 12.14
C MET A 9 -1.15 0.34 11.71
N LEU A 10 -1.12 -0.44 10.61
CA LEU A 10 -2.29 -1.18 10.11
C LEU A 10 -2.52 -2.52 10.83
N GLY A 11 -1.62 -2.93 11.73
CA GLY A 11 -1.80 -4.11 12.60
C GLY A 11 -0.67 -5.13 12.48
N LYS A 12 -0.98 -6.39 12.87
CA LYS A 12 -0.02 -7.49 13.03
C LYS A 12 0.92 -7.63 11.82
N GLU A 13 2.21 -7.59 12.10
CA GLU A 13 3.27 -7.86 11.14
C GLU A 13 3.17 -9.31 10.61
N TYR A 14 3.52 -9.51 9.33
CA TYR A 14 3.66 -10.81 8.68
C TYR A 14 2.38 -11.65 8.62
N ILE A 15 1.32 -11.10 8.03
CA ILE A 15 0.15 -11.89 7.63
C ILE A 15 0.30 -12.24 6.15
N PRO A 16 0.47 -13.53 5.77
CA PRO A 16 0.47 -13.91 4.37
C PRO A 16 -0.89 -13.57 3.74
N PRO A 17 -0.94 -13.11 2.48
CA PRO A 17 -2.20 -12.81 1.82
C PRO A 17 -3.09 -14.05 1.73
N ARG A 18 -4.40 -13.83 1.67
CA ARG A 18 -5.39 -14.91 1.51
C ARG A 18 -5.29 -15.47 0.09
N ALA A 19 -5.62 -16.74 -0.07
CA ALA A 19 -5.57 -17.39 -1.37
C ALA A 19 -6.58 -16.78 -2.35
N LEU A 20 -6.29 -16.83 -3.65
CA LEU A 20 -7.14 -16.25 -4.69
C LEU A 20 -8.56 -16.81 -4.70
N SER A 21 -8.72 -18.12 -4.52
CA SER A 21 -10.04 -18.76 -4.39
C SER A 21 -10.85 -18.20 -3.23
N TYR A 22 -10.19 -17.90 -2.11
CA TYR A 22 -10.85 -17.29 -0.96
C TYR A 22 -11.22 -15.83 -1.24
N GLN A 23 -10.36 -15.07 -1.90
CA GLN A 23 -10.68 -13.69 -2.31
C GLN A 23 -11.88 -13.66 -3.26
N GLN A 24 -11.96 -14.60 -4.19
CA GLN A 24 -13.13 -14.75 -5.07
C GLN A 24 -14.38 -15.16 -4.29
N ALA A 25 -14.26 -16.04 -3.30
CA ALA A 25 -15.38 -16.44 -2.43
C ALA A 25 -15.91 -15.28 -1.56
N LEU A 26 -15.06 -14.29 -1.23
CA LEU A 26 -15.47 -13.05 -0.58
C LEU A 26 -16.20 -12.07 -1.51
N GLY A 27 -16.35 -12.40 -2.80
CA GLY A 27 -16.95 -11.52 -3.80
C GLY A 27 -16.01 -10.42 -4.28
N LEU A 28 -14.69 -10.52 -4.03
CA LEU A 28 -13.73 -9.53 -4.51
C LEU A 28 -13.42 -9.73 -5.98
N GLU A 29 -13.50 -8.65 -6.75
CA GLU A 29 -13.07 -8.57 -8.14
C GLU A 29 -11.54 -8.38 -8.21
N ILE A 30 -10.86 -9.36 -8.78
CA ILE A 30 -9.41 -9.31 -9.01
C ILE A 30 -9.12 -8.38 -10.20
N THR A 31 -8.49 -7.24 -9.92
CA THR A 31 -8.10 -6.21 -10.90
C THR A 31 -6.58 -6.21 -11.10
N VAL A 32 -6.14 -6.28 -12.34
CA VAL A 32 -4.71 -6.30 -12.70
C VAL A 32 -4.14 -4.88 -12.68
N ILE A 33 -2.97 -4.68 -12.06
CA ILE A 33 -2.28 -3.38 -12.02
C ILE A 33 -0.76 -3.49 -12.07
N GLU A 34 -0.06 -2.61 -12.78
CA GLU A 34 1.42 -2.71 -12.87
C GLU A 34 2.17 -2.08 -11.68
N LYS A 35 1.51 -1.22 -10.90
CA LYS A 35 2.14 -0.49 -9.80
C LYS A 35 2.41 -1.40 -8.61
N MET A 36 3.68 -1.54 -8.23
CA MET A 36 4.11 -2.32 -7.05
C MET A 36 3.47 -1.84 -5.76
N ASP A 37 3.34 -0.52 -5.63
CA ASP A 37 2.75 0.17 -4.48
C ASP A 37 1.26 -0.14 -4.27
N MET A 38 0.59 -0.65 -5.31
CA MET A 38 -0.83 -1.02 -5.28
C MET A 38 -1.07 -2.53 -5.18
N HIS A 39 -0.01 -3.34 -5.23
CA HIS A 39 -0.13 -4.78 -5.05
C HIS A 39 -0.71 -5.11 -3.67
N LEU A 40 -1.75 -5.94 -3.63
CA LEU A 40 -2.54 -6.34 -2.44
C LEU A 40 -3.31 -5.22 -1.74
N LEU A 41 -3.54 -4.09 -2.43
CA LEU A 41 -4.52 -3.12 -1.98
C LEU A 41 -5.92 -3.62 -2.33
N TYR A 42 -6.86 -3.54 -1.39
CA TYR A 42 -8.27 -3.77 -1.71
C TYR A 42 -9.12 -2.55 -1.34
N SER A 43 -10.15 -2.30 -2.14
CA SER A 43 -11.10 -1.21 -1.98
C SER A 43 -12.49 -1.75 -2.28
N LYS A 44 -13.41 -1.62 -1.31
CA LYS A 44 -14.79 -2.11 -1.40
C LYS A 44 -14.83 -3.57 -1.89
N ASP A 45 -15.15 -3.77 -3.16
CA ASP A 45 -15.36 -5.06 -3.78
C ASP A 45 -14.24 -5.44 -4.76
N LYS A 46 -13.09 -4.75 -4.74
CA LYS A 46 -11.97 -5.00 -5.66
C LYS A 46 -10.66 -5.21 -4.93
N ILE A 47 -9.82 -6.10 -5.45
CA ILE A 47 -8.44 -6.26 -5.04
C ILE A 47 -7.49 -6.02 -6.22
N PHE A 48 -6.47 -5.21 -5.99
CA PHE A 48 -5.46 -4.87 -6.97
C PHE A 48 -4.27 -5.81 -6.86
N ILE A 49 -4.00 -6.56 -7.93
CA ILE A 49 -2.92 -7.53 -7.98
C ILE A 49 -2.06 -7.23 -9.19
N LYS A 50 -0.76 -7.07 -8.95
CA LYS A 50 0.24 -6.94 -10.00
C LYS A 50 0.58 -8.29 -10.61
N PRO A 51 0.61 -8.45 -11.95
CA PRO A 51 0.93 -9.72 -12.59
C PRO A 51 2.35 -10.16 -12.26
N PHE A 52 2.55 -11.48 -12.23
CA PHE A 52 3.82 -12.09 -11.90
C PHE A 52 4.81 -11.89 -13.06
N PRO A 53 5.93 -11.18 -12.82
CA PRO A 53 6.89 -10.90 -13.87
C PRO A 53 7.63 -12.17 -14.28
N ARG A 54 7.76 -12.38 -15.59
CA ARG A 54 8.45 -13.56 -16.15
C ARG A 54 9.93 -13.64 -15.75
N TYR A 55 10.62 -12.49 -15.67
CA TYR A 55 12.03 -12.44 -15.30
C TYR A 55 12.31 -13.04 -13.91
N LEU A 56 11.32 -13.00 -13.00
CA LEU A 56 11.50 -13.55 -11.65
C LEU A 56 11.50 -15.09 -11.64
N LEU A 57 11.03 -15.73 -12.72
CA LEU A 57 11.13 -17.18 -12.92
C LEU A 57 12.47 -17.60 -13.52
N GLU A 58 13.23 -16.67 -14.09
CA GLU A 58 14.47 -16.97 -14.80
C GLU A 58 15.64 -17.07 -13.81
N PRO A 59 16.34 -18.21 -13.73
CA PRO A 59 17.46 -18.37 -12.79
C PRO A 59 18.57 -17.34 -13.00
N LYS A 60 18.84 -16.95 -14.26
CA LYS A 60 19.86 -15.94 -14.58
C LYS A 60 19.61 -14.60 -13.90
N PHE A 61 18.34 -14.19 -13.80
CA PHE A 61 17.99 -12.95 -13.10
C PHE A 61 18.34 -13.02 -11.61
N TRP A 62 18.24 -14.21 -11.01
CA TRP A 62 18.60 -14.40 -9.62
C TRP A 62 20.10 -14.30 -9.40
N ASP A 63 20.87 -14.91 -10.29
CA ASP A 63 22.33 -14.87 -10.26
C ASP A 63 22.87 -13.47 -10.58
N GLU A 64 22.15 -12.64 -11.35
CA GLU A 64 22.64 -11.30 -11.72
C GLU A 64 22.18 -10.19 -10.75
N PHE A 65 20.95 -10.27 -10.24
CA PHE A 65 20.33 -9.18 -9.46
C PHE A 65 19.93 -9.56 -8.03
N LEU A 66 19.96 -10.84 -7.68
CA LEU A 66 19.49 -11.36 -6.40
C LEU A 66 20.59 -12.10 -5.60
N GLU A 67 21.87 -11.87 -5.89
CA GLU A 67 22.97 -12.47 -5.13
C GLU A 67 23.06 -11.96 -3.68
N CYS A 68 22.70 -10.69 -3.45
CA CYS A 68 22.89 -10.01 -2.17
C CYS A 68 21.56 -9.80 -1.39
N PRO A 69 21.35 -10.49 -0.25
CA PRO A 69 20.12 -10.37 0.55
C PRO A 69 19.87 -9.01 1.19
N LYS A 70 20.84 -8.09 1.11
CA LYS A 70 20.78 -6.75 1.69
C LYS A 70 20.43 -5.67 0.67
N ASP A 71 20.35 -6.02 -0.61
CA ASP A 71 20.01 -5.06 -1.65
C ASP A 71 18.52 -4.80 -1.69
N ILE A 72 18.15 -3.53 -1.84
CA ILE A 72 16.75 -3.09 -1.91
C ILE A 72 15.98 -3.85 -3.02
N ILE A 73 16.66 -4.18 -4.12
CA ILE A 73 16.12 -4.96 -5.23
C ILE A 73 15.74 -6.36 -4.76
N TRP A 74 16.65 -7.03 -4.07
CA TRP A 74 16.42 -8.35 -3.47
C TRP A 74 15.25 -8.34 -2.51
N MET A 75 15.24 -7.39 -1.57
CA MET A 75 14.19 -7.26 -0.54
C MET A 75 12.80 -7.13 -1.15
N ARG A 76 12.68 -6.37 -2.24
CA ARG A 76 11.41 -6.15 -2.95
C ARG A 76 11.01 -7.34 -3.81
N ALA A 77 11.96 -7.92 -4.55
CA ALA A 77 11.70 -9.08 -5.39
C ALA A 77 11.24 -10.28 -4.54
N MET A 78 11.92 -10.53 -3.42
CA MET A 78 11.54 -11.60 -2.49
C MET A 78 10.22 -11.30 -1.79
N GLY A 79 10.00 -10.07 -1.31
CA GLY A 79 8.71 -9.69 -0.71
C GLY A 79 7.53 -9.91 -1.67
N PHE A 80 7.73 -9.59 -2.94
CA PHE A 80 6.74 -9.84 -4.00
C PHE A 80 6.59 -11.33 -4.37
N ALA A 81 7.68 -12.11 -4.37
CA ALA A 81 7.57 -13.55 -4.55
C ALA A 81 6.73 -14.18 -3.41
N PHE A 82 7.01 -13.79 -2.17
CA PHE A 82 6.30 -14.28 -0.99
C PHE A 82 4.80 -13.94 -0.99
N SER A 83 4.42 -12.74 -1.44
CA SER A 83 3.00 -12.43 -1.59
C SER A 83 2.31 -13.40 -2.54
N TYR A 84 2.96 -13.74 -3.66
CA TYR A 84 2.43 -14.71 -4.61
C TYR A 84 2.37 -16.15 -4.09
N VAL A 85 3.34 -16.58 -3.28
CA VAL A 85 3.27 -17.87 -2.57
C VAL A 85 2.02 -17.93 -1.68
N GLY A 86 1.68 -16.82 -1.02
CA GLY A 86 0.47 -16.72 -0.20
C GLY A 86 -0.84 -16.70 -1.01
N LEU A 87 -0.84 -16.05 -2.17
CA LEU A 87 -2.00 -15.95 -3.07
C LEU A 87 -2.31 -17.28 -3.78
N VAL A 88 -1.29 -18.02 -4.20
CA VAL A 88 -1.43 -19.20 -5.07
C VAL A 88 -0.95 -20.45 -4.34
N ARG A 89 -1.84 -20.99 -3.50
CA ARG A 89 -1.54 -22.16 -2.67
C ARG A 89 -1.96 -23.46 -3.33
N ASN A 90 -3.14 -23.46 -3.94
CA ASN A 90 -3.75 -24.62 -4.55
C ASN A 90 -3.70 -24.56 -6.07
N ARG A 91 -3.95 -25.72 -6.70
CA ARG A 91 -4.11 -25.79 -8.16
C ARG A 91 -5.28 -24.95 -8.66
N SER A 92 -6.38 -24.88 -7.90
CA SER A 92 -7.52 -24.01 -8.22
C SER A 92 -7.12 -22.53 -8.28
N ASP A 93 -6.32 -22.05 -7.32
CA ASP A 93 -5.82 -20.68 -7.30
C ASP A 93 -4.94 -20.38 -8.51
N PHE A 94 -4.16 -21.36 -8.95
CA PHE A 94 -3.30 -21.24 -10.12
C PHE A 94 -4.10 -21.08 -11.41
N GLU A 95 -5.17 -21.86 -11.59
CA GLU A 95 -6.06 -21.70 -12.74
C GLU A 95 -6.81 -20.36 -12.72
N ILE A 96 -7.21 -19.88 -11.53
CA ILE A 96 -7.80 -18.53 -11.37
C ILE A 96 -6.78 -17.46 -11.77
N ALA A 97 -5.54 -17.58 -11.32
CA ALA A 97 -4.47 -16.63 -11.65
C ALA A 97 -4.21 -16.58 -13.16
N LYS A 98 -4.18 -17.74 -13.83
CA LYS A 98 -4.08 -17.81 -15.29
C LYS A 98 -5.28 -17.20 -15.99
N GLY A 99 -6.50 -17.51 -15.56
CA GLY A 99 -7.72 -16.94 -16.13
C GLY A 99 -7.81 -15.41 -16.01
N LYS A 100 -7.06 -14.82 -15.08
CA LYS A 100 -6.95 -13.37 -14.88
C LYS A 100 -5.68 -12.75 -15.47
N ASN A 101 -4.90 -13.49 -16.25
CA ASN A 101 -3.62 -13.06 -16.82
C ASN A 101 -2.62 -12.54 -15.76
N LEU A 102 -2.69 -13.06 -14.54
CA LEU A 102 -1.75 -12.73 -13.47
C LEU A 102 -0.45 -13.52 -13.59
N MET A 103 -0.41 -14.57 -14.41
CA MET A 103 0.77 -15.41 -14.60
C MET A 103 1.19 -15.44 -16.07
N PRO A 104 2.49 -15.64 -16.34
CA PRO A 104 2.99 -15.75 -17.70
C PRO A 104 2.38 -16.93 -18.46
N ASP A 105 2.09 -16.72 -19.73
CA ASP A 105 1.66 -17.77 -20.65
C ASP A 105 2.76 -18.84 -20.78
N GLY A 106 2.39 -20.11 -20.59
CA GLY A 106 3.32 -21.25 -20.62
C GLY A 106 3.88 -21.69 -19.26
N LEU A 107 3.55 -21.00 -18.16
CA LEU A 107 3.90 -21.50 -16.82
C LEU A 107 3.02 -22.72 -16.46
N ASN A 108 3.63 -23.83 -16.06
CA ASN A 108 2.91 -25.00 -15.55
C ASN A 108 2.84 -25.00 -14.02
N PHE A 109 1.82 -25.67 -13.46
CA PHE A 109 1.67 -25.78 -12.00
C PHE A 109 2.86 -26.51 -11.34
N GLU A 110 3.45 -27.50 -12.02
CA GLU A 110 4.66 -28.18 -11.54
C GLU A 110 5.86 -27.24 -11.47
N ASN A 111 6.06 -26.40 -12.50
CA ASN A 111 7.12 -25.40 -12.50
C ASN A 111 6.90 -24.33 -11.41
N TRP A 112 5.63 -23.96 -11.17
CA TRP A 112 5.27 -23.10 -10.04
C TRP A 112 5.61 -23.75 -8.70
N LYS A 113 5.29 -25.02 -8.48
CA LYS A 113 5.68 -25.74 -7.25
C LYS A 113 7.20 -25.79 -7.06
N TYR A 114 7.95 -26.02 -8.13
CA TYR A 114 9.41 -26.00 -8.08
C TYR A 114 9.93 -24.62 -7.66
N PHE A 115 9.40 -23.55 -8.25
CA PHE A 115 9.72 -22.17 -7.88
C PHE A 115 9.39 -21.89 -6.40
N VAL A 116 8.19 -22.24 -5.95
CA VAL A 116 7.78 -22.07 -4.55
C VAL A 116 8.69 -22.85 -3.60
N SER A 117 9.04 -24.09 -3.96
CA SER A 117 9.96 -24.90 -3.17
C SER A 117 11.33 -24.22 -3.05
N ARG A 118 11.88 -23.69 -4.15
CA ARG A 118 13.16 -22.96 -4.13
C ARG A 118 13.09 -21.72 -3.23
N VAL A 119 12.05 -20.90 -3.40
CA VAL A 119 11.82 -19.71 -2.56
C VAL A 119 11.71 -20.08 -1.08
N LEU A 120 11.04 -21.19 -0.72
CA LEU A 120 10.90 -21.59 0.68
C LEU A 120 12.19 -22.23 1.23
N SER A 121 12.90 -23.03 0.44
CA SER A 121 14.14 -23.70 0.83
C SER A 121 15.28 -22.73 1.10
N ASP A 122 15.48 -21.74 0.22
CA ASP A 122 16.52 -20.71 0.40
C ASP A 122 16.24 -19.85 1.64
N ASN A 123 14.98 -19.82 2.10
CA ASN A 123 14.51 -18.94 3.15
C ASN A 123 14.15 -19.64 4.49
N ALA A 124 14.41 -20.95 4.60
CA ALA A 124 13.99 -21.80 5.72
C ALA A 124 14.54 -21.42 7.11
N GLY A 125 15.48 -20.46 7.19
CA GLY A 125 16.08 -20.00 8.43
C GLY A 125 15.35 -18.86 9.15
N GLY A 126 14.22 -18.34 8.64
CA GLY A 126 13.41 -17.28 9.28
C GLY A 126 14.09 -15.90 9.43
N LYS A 127 15.40 -15.80 9.19
CA LYS A 127 16.21 -14.57 9.29
C LYS A 127 15.87 -13.53 8.21
N ILE A 128 15.27 -13.98 7.11
CA ILE A 128 14.99 -13.16 5.92
C ILE A 128 13.75 -12.29 6.08
N LEU A 129 12.78 -12.69 6.91
CA LEU A 129 11.58 -11.88 7.16
C LEU A 129 11.94 -10.47 7.64
N ARG A 130 13.02 -10.34 8.44
CA ARG A 130 13.56 -9.05 8.92
C ARG A 130 14.15 -8.15 7.83
N HIS A 131 14.46 -8.72 6.67
CA HIS A 131 15.11 -8.05 5.55
C HIS A 131 14.12 -7.83 4.39
N ILE A 132 12.83 -8.18 4.52
CA ILE A 132 11.84 -7.89 3.48
C ILE A 132 11.50 -6.39 3.50
N ASP A 133 11.25 -5.80 2.34
CA ASP A 133 10.78 -4.41 2.24
C ASP A 133 9.49 -4.25 3.06
N LYS A 134 9.44 -3.19 3.88
CA LYS A 134 8.33 -2.88 4.80
C LYS A 134 6.97 -2.92 4.12
N ARG A 135 6.90 -2.67 2.81
CA ARG A 135 5.67 -2.79 2.03
C ARG A 135 5.07 -4.20 2.07
N PHE A 136 5.90 -5.23 1.89
CA PHE A 136 5.46 -6.63 1.77
C PHE A 136 5.37 -7.35 3.13
N THR A 137 5.79 -6.70 4.21
CA THR A 137 5.52 -7.16 5.58
C THR A 137 4.01 -7.25 5.85
N PHE A 138 3.21 -6.45 5.16
CA PHE A 138 1.76 -6.46 5.23
C PHE A 138 1.21 -7.14 3.98
N GLY A 139 0.35 -8.14 4.16
CA GLY A 139 -0.36 -8.79 3.06
C GLY A 139 -1.40 -7.84 2.47
N GLU A 140 -2.65 -8.01 2.88
CA GLU A 140 -3.76 -7.25 2.32
C GLU A 140 -3.99 -5.95 3.08
N LEU A 141 -3.99 -4.82 2.36
CA LEU A 141 -4.20 -3.50 2.94
C LEU A 141 -5.49 -2.88 2.41
N ASN A 142 -6.33 -2.41 3.34
CA ASN A 142 -7.55 -1.70 2.99
C ASN A 142 -7.23 -0.25 2.62
N LEU A 143 -7.61 0.14 1.40
CA LEU A 143 -7.40 1.48 0.87
C LEU A 143 -8.11 2.57 1.67
N GLU A 144 -9.32 2.33 2.15
CA GLU A 144 -10.07 3.30 2.95
C GLU A 144 -9.40 3.54 4.30
N ARG A 145 -8.94 2.48 4.97
CA ARG A 145 -8.19 2.60 6.24
C ARG A 145 -6.86 3.32 6.01
N LEU A 146 -6.17 3.03 4.92
CA LEU A 146 -4.93 3.71 4.55
C LEU A 146 -5.18 5.20 4.30
N ASN A 147 -6.26 5.53 3.58
CA ASN A 147 -6.68 6.91 3.31
C ASN A 147 -6.97 7.68 4.60
N GLN A 148 -7.71 7.07 5.53
CA GLN A 148 -8.01 7.66 6.84
C GLN A 148 -6.74 7.95 7.65
N ILE A 149 -5.81 7.00 7.71
CA ILE A 149 -4.52 7.20 8.41
C ILE A 149 -3.74 8.35 7.76
N PHE A 150 -3.70 8.39 6.43
CA PHE A 150 -2.95 9.40 5.70
C PHE A 150 -3.52 10.80 5.91
N MET A 151 -4.85 10.93 5.89
CA MET A 151 -5.57 12.17 6.19
C MET A 151 -5.23 12.70 7.59
N ILE A 152 -5.18 11.82 8.59
CA ILE A 152 -4.92 12.22 9.99
C ILE A 152 -3.45 12.57 10.23
N ARG A 153 -2.51 11.78 9.68
CA ARG A 153 -1.07 11.88 10.00
C ARG A 153 -0.28 12.80 9.07
N SER A 154 -0.75 12.99 7.84
CA SER A 154 -0.03 13.79 6.85
C SER A 154 -1.02 14.56 5.97
N PRO A 155 -1.83 15.46 6.57
CA PRO A 155 -2.90 16.17 5.86
C PRO A 155 -2.38 16.99 4.68
N LEU A 156 -1.21 17.62 4.80
CA LEU A 156 -0.57 18.34 3.70
C LEU A 156 -0.17 17.42 2.54
N MET A 157 0.35 16.23 2.86
CA MET A 157 0.72 15.26 1.83
C MET A 157 -0.52 14.63 1.18
N TRP A 158 -1.60 14.44 1.95
CA TRP A 158 -2.90 13.98 1.44
C TRP A 158 -3.54 14.99 0.49
N LEU A 159 -3.46 16.29 0.81
CA LEU A 159 -3.94 17.38 -0.03
C LEU A 159 -3.11 17.58 -1.29
N CYS A 160 -1.81 17.30 -1.24
CA CYS A 160 -0.88 17.43 -2.38
C CYS A 160 -0.62 16.10 -3.11
N GLN A 161 -1.41 15.04 -2.85
CA GLN A 161 -1.31 13.81 -3.62
C GLN A 161 -1.64 14.07 -5.09
N GLY A 162 -0.81 13.55 -5.99
CA GLY A 162 -1.04 13.63 -7.43
C GLY A 162 -2.35 12.96 -7.84
N ASN A 163 -2.93 13.46 -8.94
CA ASN A 163 -4.27 13.09 -9.41
C ASN A 163 -4.47 11.57 -9.53
N GLU A 164 -3.46 10.83 -10.00
CA GLU A 164 -3.54 9.37 -10.17
C GLU A 164 -3.83 8.58 -8.87
N TYR A 165 -3.38 9.07 -7.71
CA TYR A 165 -3.66 8.39 -6.44
C TYR A 165 -4.97 8.90 -5.84
N ARG A 166 -5.34 10.17 -6.08
CA ARG A 166 -6.62 10.73 -5.65
C ARG A 166 -7.79 9.99 -6.31
N ASP A 167 -7.73 9.73 -7.61
CA ASP A 167 -8.82 9.08 -8.34
C ASP A 167 -9.08 7.63 -7.84
N PHE A 168 -8.05 6.96 -7.33
CA PHE A 168 -8.14 5.60 -6.78
C PHE A 168 -8.47 5.54 -5.28
N VAL A 169 -7.96 6.49 -4.49
CA VAL A 169 -7.97 6.42 -3.02
C VAL A 169 -8.99 7.37 -2.40
N GLN A 170 -9.24 8.51 -3.03
CA GLN A 170 -10.33 9.40 -2.69
C GLN A 170 -11.58 8.96 -3.46
N GLY A 171 -12.14 7.81 -3.08
CA GLY A 171 -13.61 7.68 -3.17
C GLY A 171 -14.22 8.91 -2.47
N PRO A 172 -15.41 9.39 -2.89
CA PRO A 172 -15.93 10.70 -2.49
C PRO A 172 -16.05 10.77 -0.98
N PHE A 173 -15.00 11.24 -0.32
CA PHE A 173 -14.97 11.48 1.11
C PHE A 173 -15.71 12.79 1.27
N PHE A 174 -17.03 12.67 1.29
CA PHE A 174 -17.92 13.73 1.71
C PHE A 174 -17.54 13.98 3.16
N LEU A 175 -16.66 14.96 3.39
CA LEU A 175 -16.54 15.55 4.72
C LEU A 175 -17.99 15.87 5.11
N PRO A 176 -18.54 15.25 6.16
CA PRO A 176 -19.90 15.56 6.57
C PRO A 176 -19.97 17.08 6.72
N PRO A 177 -21.04 17.76 6.31
CA PRO A 177 -21.16 19.23 6.38
C PRO A 177 -20.74 19.78 7.75
N PHE A 178 -20.95 18.98 8.80
CA PHE A 178 -20.49 19.20 10.16
C PHE A 178 -18.97 19.43 10.31
N SER A 179 -18.10 18.63 9.68
CA SER A 179 -16.65 18.80 9.77
C SER A 179 -16.15 20.09 9.09
N ILE A 180 -16.78 20.48 7.97
CA ILE A 180 -16.50 21.76 7.31
C ILE A 180 -16.94 22.91 8.23
N TYR A 181 -18.13 22.80 8.82
CA TYR A 181 -18.63 23.77 9.79
C TYR A 181 -17.69 23.92 11.00
N VAL A 182 -17.25 22.82 11.60
CA VAL A 182 -16.31 22.84 12.73
C VAL A 182 -14.99 23.49 12.34
N ALA A 183 -14.43 23.17 11.17
CA ALA A 183 -13.18 23.77 10.70
C ALA A 183 -13.32 25.29 10.47
N VAL A 184 -14.44 25.72 9.88
CA VAL A 184 -14.74 27.15 9.67
C VAL A 184 -14.89 27.86 11.01
N VAL A 185 -15.71 27.34 11.92
CA VAL A 185 -15.93 27.93 13.26
C VAL A 185 -14.62 28.00 14.04
N MET A 186 -13.80 26.94 14.01
CA MET A 186 -12.51 26.91 14.69
C MET A 186 -11.53 27.93 14.08
N GLY A 187 -11.51 28.07 12.76
CA GLY A 187 -10.74 29.11 12.05
C GLY A 187 -11.17 30.51 12.45
N TYR A 188 -12.49 30.77 12.54
CA TYR A 188 -13.03 32.03 13.03
C TYR A 188 -12.67 32.32 14.49
N MET A 189 -12.72 31.32 15.38
CA MET A 189 -12.36 31.49 16.79
C MET A 189 -10.86 31.81 16.97
N LEU A 190 -9.99 31.15 16.20
CA LEU A 190 -8.55 31.42 16.23
C LEU A 190 -8.22 32.81 15.67
N ALA A 191 -8.88 33.22 14.58
CA ALA A 191 -8.73 34.57 14.03
C ALA A 191 -9.24 35.65 15.00
N GLY A 192 -10.36 35.41 15.68
CA GLY A 192 -10.93 36.34 16.66
C GLY A 192 -10.03 36.54 17.89
N THR A 193 -9.42 35.46 18.40
CA THR A 193 -8.47 35.56 19.53
C THR A 193 -7.17 36.26 19.12
N ALA A 194 -6.68 36.04 17.90
CA ALA A 194 -5.55 36.80 17.36
C ALA A 194 -5.89 38.29 17.23
N TYR A 195 -7.03 38.63 16.62
CA TYR A 195 -7.48 40.00 16.41
C TYR A 195 -7.67 40.78 17.72
N THR A 196 -8.28 40.15 18.73
CA THR A 196 -8.45 40.77 20.06
C THR A 196 -7.11 40.98 20.78
N LYS A 197 -6.14 40.08 20.60
CA LYS A 197 -4.77 40.23 21.12
C LYS A 197 -4.02 41.38 20.43
N PHE A 198 -4.22 41.59 19.13
CA PHE A 198 -3.71 42.75 18.40
C PHE A 198 -4.36 44.07 18.85
N LYS A 199 -5.69 44.09 19.04
CA LYS A 199 -6.43 45.29 19.48
C LYS A 199 -6.12 45.72 20.92
N LYS A 200 -5.76 44.76 21.80
CA LYS A 200 -5.42 45.03 23.20
C LYS A 200 -4.00 45.61 23.37
N ASN A 201 -3.10 45.39 22.40
CA ASN A 201 -1.82 46.08 22.31
C ASN A 201 -2.01 47.50 21.73
N LYS A 202 -2.53 48.42 22.56
CA LYS A 202 -2.66 49.87 22.31
C LYS A 202 -1.32 50.61 22.07
N ILE A 203 -0.22 49.91 21.79
CA ILE A 203 1.12 50.50 21.64
C ILE A 203 1.44 50.86 20.18
N PHE A 204 0.72 50.31 19.19
CA PHE A 204 0.98 50.61 17.76
C PHE A 204 -0.04 51.55 17.10
N SER A 205 -0.99 52.09 17.84
CA SER A 205 -1.91 53.13 17.34
C SER A 205 -1.23 54.51 17.15
N PHE A 206 0.03 54.68 17.58
CA PHE A 206 0.73 55.96 17.56
C PHE A 206 1.78 56.11 16.44
N ALA A 207 1.92 55.14 15.53
CA ALA A 207 2.90 55.19 14.44
C ALA A 207 2.30 55.49 13.05
N ILE A 208 1.01 55.84 12.96
CA ILE A 208 0.38 56.33 11.72
C ILE A 208 -0.38 57.63 12.03
N VAL A 209 0.27 58.59 12.69
CA VAL A 209 0.01 60.04 12.57
C VAL A 209 1.27 60.75 13.08
N VAL A 210 2.33 60.80 12.27
CA VAL A 210 3.25 61.95 12.02
C VAL A 210 3.97 61.64 10.72
#